data_AF-A0A1G1D6C7-F1
#
_entry.id   AF-A0A1G1D6C7-F1
#
_cell.length_a   1.000
_cell.length_b   1.000
_cell.length_c   1.000
_cell.angle_alpha   90.00
_cell.angle_beta   90.00
_cell.angle_gamma   90.00
#
_symmetry.space_group_name_H-M   'P 1'
#
loop_
_entity.id
_entity.type
_entity.pdbx_description
1 polymer ?
#
loop_
_entity_poly.entity_id
_entity_poly.type
_entity_poly.pdbx_seq_one_letter_code
_entity_poly.pdbx_strand_id
1 'polypeptide(L)'
;MKSVDEKYQTIIEKNTFYFFNPVFEEKYEGYLNSIKETLLVLKNEIENEGLKKAQFERLIGEKENGLRALLALTGFSNEYLKRLITVIRVVNNQELSNLVFKDKWCEDEPAEQIKEW
;
A
#
# COMPACT_ATOMS: atom_id res chain seq x y z
N MET A 1 33.78 17.01 16.33
CA MET A 1 33.63 17.00 14.85
C MET A 1 34.04 15.61 14.40
N LYS A 2 33.20 14.87 13.66
CA LYS A 2 33.53 13.50 13.24
C LYS A 2 34.83 13.46 12.44
N SER A 3 35.65 12.44 12.65
CA SER A 3 36.85 12.22 11.85
C SER A 3 36.48 11.95 10.39
N VAL A 4 37.45 12.11 9.48
CA VAL A 4 37.24 11.82 8.06
C VAL A 4 36.88 10.34 7.86
N ASP A 5 37.54 9.43 8.60
CA ASP A 5 37.25 7.99 8.56
C ASP A 5 35.86 7.66 9.09
N GLU A 6 35.42 8.30 10.17
CA GLU A 6 34.06 8.12 10.70
C GLU A 6 32.97 8.58 9.71
N LYS A 7 33.27 9.62 8.92
CA LYS A 7 32.38 10.10 7.85
C LYS A 7 32.33 9.10 6.70
N TYR A 8 33.48 8.59 6.26
CA TYR A 8 33.52 7.55 5.23
C TYR A 8 32.83 6.27 5.68
N GLN A 9 33.05 5.84 6.93
CA GLN A 9 32.37 4.67 7.49
C GLN A 9 30.86 4.90 7.61
N THR A 10 30.41 6.11 7.96
CA THR A 10 28.97 6.44 7.97
C THR A 10 28.39 6.36 6.55
N ILE A 11 29.12 6.81 5.53
CA ILE A 11 28.69 6.70 4.13
C ILE A 11 28.66 5.22 3.73
N ILE A 12 29.69 4.44 4.03
CA ILE A 12 29.73 3.00 3.73
C ILE A 12 28.60 2.26 4.47
N GLU A 13 28.30 2.55 5.72
CA GLU A 13 27.27 1.80 6.45
C GLU A 13 25.84 2.27 6.16
N LYS A 14 25.66 3.56 5.82
CA LYS A 14 24.33 4.19 5.72
C LYS A 14 23.95 4.69 4.34
N ASN A 15 24.87 4.70 3.38
CA ASN A 15 24.55 5.13 2.02
C ASN A 15 23.94 3.96 1.25
N THR A 16 22.61 3.93 1.24
CA THR A 16 21.76 2.95 0.53
C THR A 16 21.95 2.93 -0.98
N PHE A 17 22.69 3.88 -1.55
CA PHE A 17 22.85 4.02 -3.00
C PHE A 17 23.81 3.00 -3.64
N TYR A 18 24.65 2.31 -2.85
CA TYR A 18 25.75 1.48 -3.39
C TYR A 18 25.83 0.05 -2.84
N PHE A 19 24.90 -0.37 -1.98
CA PHE A 19 24.88 -1.76 -1.51
C PHE A 19 23.93 -2.58 -2.37
N PHE A 20 24.52 -3.32 -3.30
CA PHE A 20 23.91 -4.51 -3.85
C PHE A 20 23.49 -5.41 -2.67
N ASN A 21 22.19 -5.49 -2.44
CA ASN A 21 21.61 -6.34 -1.41
C ASN A 21 20.81 -7.43 -2.13
N PRO A 22 21.47 -8.54 -2.53
CA PRO A 22 20.85 -9.57 -3.37
C PRO A 22 19.60 -10.16 -2.73
N VAL A 23 19.60 -10.32 -1.40
CA VAL A 23 18.46 -10.84 -0.64
C VAL A 23 17.27 -9.89 -0.71
N PHE A 24 17.52 -8.58 -0.59
CA PHE A 24 16.47 -7.58 -0.75
C PHE A 24 15.94 -7.55 -2.18
N GLU A 25 16.84 -7.49 -3.17
CA GLU A 25 16.48 -7.42 -4.59
C GLU A 25 15.65 -8.63 -5.02
N GLU A 26 16.10 -9.85 -4.71
CA GLU A 26 15.38 -11.09 -5.01
C GLU A 26 13.98 -11.10 -4.38
N LYS A 27 13.89 -10.73 -3.10
CA LYS A 27 12.60 -10.65 -2.41
C LYS A 27 11.68 -9.59 -3.03
N TYR A 28 12.25 -8.44 -3.40
CA TYR A 28 11.49 -7.33 -3.98
C TYR A 28 11.02 -7.64 -5.40
N GLU A 29 11.87 -8.28 -6.22
CA GLU A 29 11.48 -8.79 -7.54
C GLU A 29 10.38 -9.84 -7.43
N GLY A 30 10.48 -10.78 -6.49
CA GLY A 30 9.42 -11.75 -6.22
C GLY A 30 8.08 -11.08 -5.87
N TYR A 31 8.13 -10.04 -5.03
CA TYR A 31 6.96 -9.23 -4.71
C TYR A 31 6.39 -8.50 -5.93
N LEU A 32 7.22 -7.83 -6.74
CA LEU A 32 6.78 -7.14 -7.95
C LEU A 32 6.15 -8.11 -8.96
N ASN A 33 6.76 -9.28 -9.14
CA ASN A 33 6.22 -10.34 -9.99
C ASN A 33 4.85 -10.80 -9.49
N SER A 34 4.67 -10.99 -8.18
CA SER A 34 3.37 -11.37 -7.61
C SER A 34 2.25 -10.36 -7.94
N ILE A 35 2.56 -9.06 -7.92
CA ILE A 35 1.61 -8.00 -8.28
C ILE A 35 1.28 -8.05 -9.77
N LYS A 36 2.31 -8.15 -10.61
CA LYS A 36 2.16 -8.22 -12.06
C LYS A 36 1.27 -9.40 -12.47
N GLU A 37 1.54 -10.59 -11.94
CA GLU A 37 0.75 -11.78 -12.25
C GLU A 37 -0.70 -11.64 -11.75
N THR A 38 -0.89 -11.08 -10.56
CA THR A 38 -2.23 -10.80 -10.02
C THR A 38 -3.02 -9.87 -10.96
N LEU A 39 -2.40 -8.81 -11.47
CA LEU A 39 -3.02 -7.88 -12.41
C LEU A 39 -3.27 -8.50 -13.79
N LEU A 40 -2.38 -9.38 -14.25
CA LEU A 40 -2.55 -10.09 -15.51
C LEU A 40 -3.77 -11.03 -15.47
N VAL A 41 -3.96 -11.75 -14.36
CA VAL A 41 -5.14 -12.58 -14.14
C VAL A 41 -6.40 -11.72 -14.13
N LEU A 42 -6.41 -10.61 -13.37
CA LEU A 42 -7.56 -9.69 -13.35
C LEU A 42 -7.89 -9.16 -14.75
N LYS A 43 -6.88 -8.77 -15.53
CA LYS A 43 -7.06 -8.31 -16.91
C LYS A 43 -7.73 -9.39 -17.76
N ASN A 44 -7.24 -10.63 -17.69
CA ASN A 44 -7.81 -11.75 -18.44
C ASN A 44 -9.27 -12.04 -18.02
N GLU A 45 -9.60 -11.98 -16.74
CA GLU A 45 -10.98 -12.11 -16.26
C GLU A 45 -11.89 -11.02 -16.85
N ILE A 46 -11.43 -9.77 -16.86
CA ILE A 46 -12.19 -8.64 -17.42
C ILE A 46 -12.37 -8.78 -18.93
N GLU A 47 -11.33 -9.19 -19.66
CA GLU A 47 -11.40 -9.36 -21.12
C GLU A 47 -12.37 -10.49 -21.53
N ASN A 48 -12.47 -11.57 -20.74
CA ASN A 48 -13.33 -12.71 -21.05
C ASN A 48 -14.76 -12.56 -20.53
N GLU A 49 -14.94 -12.00 -19.33
CA GLU A 49 -16.24 -11.96 -18.64
C GLU A 49 -16.89 -10.57 -18.61
N GLY A 50 -16.18 -9.55 -19.09
CA GLY A 50 -16.53 -8.14 -18.95
C GLY A 50 -16.16 -7.58 -17.58
N LEU A 51 -16.22 -6.25 -17.46
CA LEU A 51 -15.89 -5.52 -16.23
C LEU A 51 -17.01 -5.67 -15.19
N LYS A 52 -16.72 -6.35 -14.07
CA LYS A 52 -17.69 -6.61 -12.99
C LYS A 52 -17.12 -6.30 -11.61
N LYS A 53 -17.95 -5.76 -10.73
CA LYS A 53 -17.59 -5.49 -9.32
C LYS A 53 -17.03 -6.72 -8.59
N ALA A 54 -17.62 -7.89 -8.83
CA ALA A 54 -17.24 -9.13 -8.17
C ALA A 54 -15.76 -9.52 -8.39
N GLN A 55 -15.17 -9.17 -9.54
CA GLN A 55 -13.75 -9.43 -9.81
C GLN A 55 -12.86 -8.67 -8.83
N PHE A 56 -13.18 -7.40 -8.54
CA PHE A 56 -12.45 -6.56 -7.60
C PHE A 56 -12.68 -6.98 -6.15
N GLU A 57 -13.90 -7.39 -5.80
CA GLU A 57 -14.21 -7.92 -4.47
C GLU A 57 -13.40 -9.20 -4.17
N ARG A 58 -13.33 -10.13 -5.13
CA ARG A 58 -12.46 -11.32 -5.02
C ARG A 58 -10.99 -10.95 -4.95
N LEU A 59 -10.54 -10.02 -5.79
CA LEU A 59 -9.15 -9.58 -5.80
C LEU A 59 -8.72 -9.07 -4.42
N ILE A 60 -9.51 -8.17 -3.82
CA ILE A 60 -9.19 -7.58 -2.50
C ILE A 60 -9.36 -8.60 -1.38
N GLY A 61 -10.38 -9.47 -1.45
CA GLY A 61 -10.72 -10.41 -0.37
C GLY A 61 -9.86 -11.69 -0.35
N GLU A 62 -9.40 -12.17 -1.50
CA GLU A 62 -8.75 -13.48 -1.63
C GLU A 62 -7.24 -13.39 -1.90
N LYS A 63 -6.75 -12.29 -2.50
CA LYS A 63 -5.32 -12.15 -2.86
C LYS A 63 -4.60 -11.31 -1.81
N GLU A 64 -3.51 -11.84 -1.26
CA GLU A 64 -2.67 -11.16 -0.25
C GLU A 64 -2.26 -9.74 -0.69
N ASN A 65 -1.87 -9.59 -1.95
CA ASN A 65 -1.45 -8.30 -2.52
C ASN A 65 -2.55 -7.63 -3.37
N GLY A 66 -3.81 -8.04 -3.24
CA GLY A 66 -4.93 -7.55 -4.06
C GLY A 66 -5.14 -6.04 -3.98
N LEU A 67 -5.17 -5.49 -2.76
CA LEU A 67 -5.27 -4.04 -2.56
C LEU A 67 -4.06 -3.31 -3.16
N ARG A 68 -2.84 -3.82 -2.92
CA ARG A 68 -1.60 -3.22 -3.46
C ARG A 68 -1.57 -3.23 -4.98
N ALA A 69 -2.10 -4.29 -5.61
CA ALA A 69 -2.22 -4.38 -7.05
C ALA A 69 -3.14 -3.28 -7.62
N LEU A 70 -4.29 -3.03 -6.97
CA LEU A 70 -5.20 -1.95 -7.38
C LEU A 70 -4.60 -0.55 -7.16
N LEU A 71 -3.90 -0.37 -6.06
CA LEU A 71 -3.18 0.87 -5.77
C LEU A 71 -2.10 1.14 -6.82
N ALA A 72 -1.31 0.12 -7.20
CA ALA A 72 -0.32 0.22 -8.26
C ALA A 72 -0.96 0.56 -9.62
N LEU A 73 -2.08 -0.08 -9.97
CA LEU A 73 -2.80 0.17 -11.23
C LEU A 73 -3.34 1.60 -11.32
N THR A 74 -3.81 2.15 -10.21
CA THR A 74 -4.38 3.51 -10.14
C THR A 74 -3.31 4.60 -9.92
N GLY A 75 -2.05 4.22 -9.71
CA GLY A 75 -0.98 5.14 -9.30
C GLY A 75 -1.18 5.72 -7.90
N PHE A 76 -2.06 5.14 -7.10
CA PHE A 76 -2.41 5.61 -5.77
C PHE A 76 -1.43 5.03 -4.75
N SER A 77 -0.70 5.88 -4.02
CA SER A 77 0.27 5.37 -3.06
C SER A 77 -0.40 4.86 -1.78
N ASN A 78 0.24 3.87 -1.15
CA ASN A 78 -0.20 3.39 0.17
C ASN A 78 -0.29 4.52 1.21
N GLU A 79 0.66 5.46 1.16
CA GLU A 79 0.70 6.61 2.07
C GLU A 79 -0.47 7.56 1.82
N TYR A 80 -0.80 7.82 0.56
CA TYR A 80 -1.95 8.65 0.23
C TYR A 80 -3.27 7.98 0.67
N LEU A 81 -3.38 6.66 0.55
CA LEU A 81 -4.52 5.91 1.09
C LEU A 81 -4.64 6.01 2.60
N LYS A 82 -3.54 5.83 3.34
CA LYS A 82 -3.54 5.99 4.80
C LYS A 82 -3.98 7.39 5.19
N ARG A 83 -3.44 8.43 4.54
CA ARG A 83 -3.84 9.82 4.81
C ARG A 83 -5.31 10.06 4.54
N LEU A 84 -5.85 9.55 3.43
CA LEU A 84 -7.26 9.64 3.11
C LEU A 84 -8.12 8.98 4.20
N ILE A 85 -7.74 7.77 4.64
CA ILE A 85 -8.41 7.05 5.73
C ILE A 85 -8.36 7.87 7.03
N THR A 86 -7.20 8.45 7.39
CA THR A 86 -7.05 9.29 8.58
C THR A 86 -7.99 10.50 8.53
N VAL A 87 -8.05 11.20 7.40
CA VAL A 87 -8.97 12.33 7.21
C VAL A 87 -10.42 11.88 7.39
N ILE A 88 -10.82 10.75 6.78
CA ILE A 88 -12.17 10.19 6.92
C ILE A 88 -12.49 9.86 8.40
N ARG A 89 -11.51 9.36 9.17
CA ARG A 89 -11.70 9.06 10.60
C ARG A 89 -11.93 10.32 11.44
N VAL A 90 -11.14 11.37 11.21
CA VAL A 90 -11.20 12.59 12.02
C VAL A 90 -12.37 13.51 11.63
N VAL A 91 -12.76 13.50 10.36
CA VAL A 91 -13.85 14.36 9.88
C VAL A 91 -15.21 13.79 10.30
N ASN A 92 -15.99 14.63 11.01
CA ASN A 92 -17.38 14.36 11.36
C ASN A 92 -18.32 14.90 10.27
N ASN A 93 -18.34 14.24 9.11
CA ASN A 93 -19.25 14.54 8.02
C ASN A 93 -20.18 13.33 7.78
N GLN A 94 -21.49 13.55 7.87
CA GLN A 94 -22.49 12.48 7.77
C GLN A 94 -22.55 11.86 6.37
N GLU A 95 -22.46 12.66 5.31
CA GLU A 95 -22.51 12.19 3.93
C GLU A 95 -21.31 11.30 3.60
N LEU A 96 -20.11 11.74 3.97
CA LEU A 96 -18.88 10.96 3.83
C LEU A 96 -18.93 9.68 4.66
N SER A 97 -19.44 9.76 5.90
CA SER A 97 -19.56 8.59 6.78
C SER A 97 -20.49 7.53 6.20
N ASN A 98 -21.61 7.97 5.61
CA ASN A 98 -22.54 7.07 4.91
C ASN A 98 -21.91 6.46 3.65
N LEU A 99 -21.17 7.25 2.87
CA LEU A 99 -20.52 6.80 1.62
C LEU A 99 -19.50 5.67 1.87
N VAL A 100 -18.71 5.79 2.93
CA VAL A 100 -17.63 4.85 3.26
C VAL A 100 -18.03 3.77 4.26
N PHE A 101 -19.30 3.75 4.67
CA PHE A 101 -19.82 2.87 5.72
C PHE A 101 -18.96 2.92 6.98
N LYS A 102 -18.65 4.13 7.46
CA LYS A 102 -17.75 4.36 8.61
C LYS A 102 -18.21 3.61 9.86
N ASP A 103 -19.51 3.42 10.03
CA ASP A 103 -20.16 2.63 11.09
C ASP A 103 -19.78 1.14 11.09
N LYS A 104 -19.28 0.62 9.97
CA LYS A 104 -18.86 -0.78 9.80
C LYS A 104 -17.35 -0.99 9.92
N TRP A 105 -16.61 0.07 10.22
CA TRP A 105 -15.16 -0.04 10.39
C TRP A 105 -14.83 -0.77 11.70
N CYS A 106 -13.58 -1.20 11.87
CA CYS A 106 -13.10 -1.82 13.12
C CYS A 106 -13.34 -0.87 14.31
N GLU A 107 -13.42 -1.42 15.53
CA GLU A 107 -13.76 -0.69 16.77
C GLU A 107 -13.11 0.70 16.87
N ASP A 108 -13.93 1.69 17.24
CA ASP A 108 -13.53 3.09 17.33
C ASP A 108 -12.45 3.28 18.41
N GLU A 109 -11.21 3.51 17.98
CA GLU A 109 -10.23 4.13 18.85
C GLU A 109 -10.63 5.60 19.10
N PRO A 110 -10.52 6.12 20.33
CA PRO A 110 -10.78 7.52 20.62
C PRO A 110 -10.00 8.43 19.65
N ALA A 111 -10.63 9.49 19.13
CA ALA A 111 -9.98 10.40 18.18
C ALA A 111 -8.65 10.99 18.70
N GLU A 112 -8.52 11.10 20.02
CA GLU A 112 -7.31 11.54 20.73
C GLU A 112 -6.13 10.56 20.62
N GLN A 113 -6.40 9.29 20.26
CA GLN A 113 -5.42 8.22 20.06
C GLN A 113 -5.08 8.02 18.58
N ILE A 114 -5.86 8.58 17.65
CA ILE A 114 -5.60 8.53 16.22
C ILE A 114 -4.42 9.46 15.91
N LYS A 115 -3.23 8.90 15.79
CA LYS A 115 -2.04 9.61 15.31
C LYS A 115 -1.94 9.49 13.79
N GLU A 116 -1.40 10.53 13.14
CA GLU A 116 -0.87 10.34 11.79
C GLU A 116 0.19 9.24 11.83
N TRP A 117 0.10 8.32 10.86
CA TRP A 117 1.08 7.26 10.65
C TRP A 117 2.37 7.82 10.07
#